data_AF-A0A371LR37-F1
#
_entry.id   AF-A0A371LR37-F1
#
_cell.length_a   1.000
_cell.length_b   1.000
_cell.length_c   1.000
_cell.angle_alpha   90.00
_cell.angle_beta   90.00
_cell.angle_gamma   90.00
#
_symmetry.space_group_name_H-M   'P 1'
#
loop_
_entity.id
_entity.type
_entity.pdbx_description
1 polymer ?
#
loop_
_entity_poly.entity_id
_entity_poly.type
_entity_poly.pdbx_seq_one_letter_code
_entity_poly.pdbx_strand_id
1 'polypeptide(L)'
;SYLTTLLTRSEHDDPAGAAARVLAYESRLAEGHWEAAETRDVQKTTNHRSPEELRELCPAFDWITYVTGLGGTEETLRRSIVMQPDFFSHLSTVLEETPIETWREILHVRIVRSSAPYLPDPFVEANFDFYGRTLNGTPELRARWKRGVDFVEGAIGEAVGKV
;
A
#
# COMPACT_ATOMS: atom_id res chain seq x y z
N SER A 1 11.38 12.87 -9.04
CA SER A 1 10.00 12.60 -8.58
C SER A 1 10.02 12.36 -7.07
N TYR A 2 8.87 12.32 -6.39
CA TYR A 2 8.80 12.00 -4.96
C TYR A 2 9.52 10.68 -4.61
N LEU A 3 9.32 9.63 -5.42
CA LEU A 3 9.99 8.35 -5.26
C LEU A 3 11.52 8.44 -5.32
N THR A 4 12.06 9.16 -6.32
CA THR A 4 13.51 9.39 -6.42
C THR A 4 14.02 10.10 -5.18
N THR A 5 13.30 11.11 -4.69
CA THR A 5 13.70 11.84 -3.47
C THR A 5 13.77 10.90 -2.27
N LEU A 6 12.77 10.05 -2.04
CA LEU A 6 12.80 9.09 -0.94
C LEU A 6 14.00 8.15 -1.05
N LEU A 7 14.21 7.54 -2.22
CA LEU A 7 15.28 6.58 -2.46
C LEU A 7 16.68 7.21 -2.37
N THR A 8 16.85 8.47 -2.80
CA THR A 8 18.10 9.21 -2.60
C THR A 8 18.37 9.44 -1.12
N ARG A 9 17.34 9.79 -0.35
CA ARG A 9 17.48 10.09 1.09
C ARG A 9 17.69 8.85 1.94
N SER A 10 17.22 7.70 1.48
CA SER A 10 17.49 6.38 2.09
C SER A 10 18.70 5.66 1.50
N GLU A 11 19.56 6.39 0.78
CA GLU A 11 20.86 5.91 0.29
C GLU A 11 20.78 4.70 -0.64
N HIS A 12 19.75 4.61 -1.48
CA HIS A 12 19.67 3.58 -2.51
C HIS A 12 20.73 3.80 -3.60
N ASP A 13 21.34 2.72 -4.11
CA ASP A 13 22.43 2.77 -5.10
C ASP A 13 22.00 3.38 -6.44
N ASP A 14 20.77 3.10 -6.87
CA ASP A 14 20.16 3.63 -8.10
C ASP A 14 18.77 4.24 -7.80
N PRO A 15 18.68 5.47 -7.27
CA PRO A 15 17.40 6.06 -6.88
C PRO A 15 16.46 6.34 -8.06
N ALA A 16 17.01 6.73 -9.22
CA ALA A 16 16.21 7.11 -10.38
C ALA A 16 15.65 5.88 -11.09
N GLY A 17 16.46 4.84 -11.31
CA GLY A 17 15.99 3.60 -11.92
C GLY A 17 15.05 2.83 -11.01
N ALA A 18 15.31 2.77 -9.70
CA ALA A 18 14.39 2.14 -8.75
C ALA A 18 13.05 2.87 -8.69
N ALA A 19 13.05 4.22 -8.69
CA ALA A 19 11.82 5.00 -8.76
C ALA A 19 11.02 4.71 -10.03
N ALA A 20 11.68 4.54 -11.18
CA ALA A 20 11.02 4.21 -12.44
C ALA A 20 10.43 2.79 -12.42
N ARG A 21 11.15 1.80 -11.87
CA ARG A 21 10.67 0.42 -11.72
C ARG A 21 9.48 0.32 -10.78
N VAL A 22 9.54 0.99 -9.63
CA VAL A 22 8.43 1.05 -8.66
C VAL A 22 7.21 1.70 -9.31
N LEU A 23 7.37 2.84 -9.99
CA LEU A 23 6.25 3.50 -10.66
C LEU A 23 5.65 2.61 -11.77
N ALA A 24 6.49 1.98 -12.59
CA ALA A 24 6.02 1.08 -13.64
C ALA A 24 5.23 -0.11 -13.07
N TYR A 25 5.72 -0.70 -11.96
CA TYR A 25 5.00 -1.74 -11.25
C TYR A 25 3.66 -1.24 -10.69
N GLU A 26 3.64 -0.09 -10.00
CA GLU A 26 2.41 0.47 -9.43
C GLU A 26 1.39 0.83 -10.52
N SER A 27 1.84 1.37 -11.66
CA SER A 27 0.99 1.63 -12.83
C SER A 27 0.41 0.34 -13.41
N ARG A 28 1.24 -0.69 -13.59
CA ARG A 28 0.79 -1.98 -14.11
C ARG A 28 -0.21 -2.65 -13.15
N LEU A 29 0.02 -2.58 -11.84
CA LEU A 29 -0.95 -3.06 -10.86
C LEU A 29 -2.26 -2.27 -10.92
N ALA A 30 -2.18 -0.95 -11.19
CA ALA A 30 -3.34 -0.08 -11.31
C ALA A 30 -4.26 -0.45 -12.48
N GLU A 31 -3.72 -0.96 -13.59
CA GLU A 31 -4.50 -1.39 -14.76
C GLU A 31 -5.52 -2.50 -14.47
N GLY A 32 -5.33 -3.28 -13.40
CA GLY A 32 -6.25 -4.32 -12.97
C GLY A 32 -7.29 -3.87 -11.94
N HIS A 33 -7.23 -2.63 -11.45
CA HIS A 33 -8.22 -2.14 -10.48
C HIS A 33 -9.51 -1.71 -11.21
N TRP A 34 -10.64 -1.95 -10.56
CA TRP A 34 -11.91 -1.37 -10.98
C TRP A 34 -11.93 0.14 -10.78
N GLU A 35 -12.76 0.81 -11.59
CA GLU A 35 -13.08 2.20 -11.39
C GLU A 35 -13.80 2.42 -10.05
N ALA A 36 -13.61 3.60 -9.45
CA ALA A 36 -14.17 3.91 -8.14
C ALA A 36 -15.71 3.86 -8.09
N ALA A 37 -16.39 3.99 -9.24
CA ALA A 37 -17.84 3.85 -9.33
C ALA A 37 -18.29 2.39 -9.19
N GLU A 38 -17.53 1.45 -9.73
CA GLU A 38 -17.87 0.03 -9.75
C GLU A 38 -17.67 -0.61 -8.36
N THR A 39 -16.71 -0.12 -7.58
CA THR A 39 -16.45 -0.59 -6.22
C THR A 39 -17.53 -0.20 -5.21
N ARG A 40 -18.48 0.67 -5.60
CA ARG A 40 -19.63 1.07 -4.77
C ARG A 40 -20.83 0.12 -4.90
N ASP A 41 -20.81 -0.79 -5.87
CA ASP A 41 -21.85 -1.81 -6.01
C ASP A 41 -21.56 -2.96 -5.03
N VAL A 42 -22.41 -3.08 -4.00
CA VAL A 42 -22.29 -4.10 -2.96
C VAL A 42 -22.49 -5.51 -3.53
N GLN A 43 -23.37 -5.68 -4.52
CA GLN A 43 -23.58 -7.00 -5.13
C GLN A 43 -22.35 -7.40 -5.93
N LYS A 44 -21.77 -6.46 -6.70
CA LYS A 44 -20.57 -6.71 -7.50
C LYS A 44 -19.34 -7.03 -6.63
N THR A 45 -19.23 -6.40 -5.46
CA THR A 45 -18.09 -6.58 -4.54
C THR A 45 -18.26 -7.75 -3.56
N THR A 46 -19.39 -8.45 -3.56
CA THR A 46 -19.64 -9.60 -2.68
C THR A 46 -19.43 -10.91 -3.43
N ASN A 47 -18.17 -11.33 -3.59
CA ASN A 47 -17.82 -12.61 -4.23
C ASN A 47 -17.24 -13.58 -3.20
N HIS A 48 -18.05 -14.54 -2.77
CA HIS A 48 -17.58 -15.65 -1.94
C HIS A 48 -16.76 -16.64 -2.77
N ARG A 49 -15.63 -17.09 -2.23
CA ARG A 49 -14.74 -18.07 -2.86
C ARG A 49 -14.27 -19.09 -1.84
N SER A 50 -14.18 -20.35 -2.24
CA SER A 50 -13.50 -21.37 -1.46
C SER A 50 -11.98 -21.11 -1.44
N PRO A 51 -11.24 -21.65 -0.46
CA PRO A 51 -9.78 -21.58 -0.46
C PRO A 51 -9.15 -22.14 -1.74
N GLU A 52 -9.74 -23.17 -2.34
CA GLU A 52 -9.32 -23.74 -3.62
C GLU A 52 -9.55 -22.73 -4.76
N GLU A 53 -10.73 -22.12 -4.84
CA GLU A 53 -11.01 -21.08 -5.85
C GLU A 53 -10.08 -19.86 -5.72
N LEU A 54 -9.67 -19.48 -4.50
CA LEU A 54 -8.70 -18.40 -4.30
C LEU A 54 -7.32 -18.74 -4.88
N ARG A 55 -6.86 -19.98 -4.67
CA ARG A 55 -5.60 -20.48 -5.23
C ARG A 55 -5.66 -20.56 -6.74
N GLU A 56 -6.81 -20.94 -7.30
CA GLU A 56 -7.02 -20.94 -8.75
C GLU A 56 -7.08 -19.52 -9.33
N LEU A 57 -7.67 -18.57 -8.59
CA LEU A 57 -7.82 -17.18 -9.01
C LEU A 57 -6.49 -16.42 -9.04
N CYS A 58 -5.60 -16.68 -8.08
CA CYS A 58 -4.27 -16.08 -7.98
C CYS A 58 -3.24 -17.12 -7.51
N PRO A 59 -2.81 -18.02 -8.42
CA PRO A 59 -1.86 -19.09 -8.08
C PRO A 59 -0.46 -18.59 -7.71
N ALA A 60 -0.08 -17.40 -8.18
CA ALA A 60 1.21 -16.78 -7.86
C ALA A 60 1.32 -16.29 -6.41
N PHE A 61 0.20 -16.24 -5.67
CA PHE A 61 0.16 -15.76 -4.31
C PHE A 61 -0.01 -16.92 -3.32
N ASP A 62 0.91 -17.02 -2.36
CA ASP A 62 0.82 -18.03 -1.30
C ASP A 62 -0.17 -17.60 -0.21
N TRP A 63 -1.44 -17.93 -0.45
CA TRP A 63 -2.55 -17.65 0.47
C TRP A 63 -2.38 -18.28 1.85
N ILE A 64 -1.72 -19.44 1.95
CA ILE A 64 -1.54 -20.14 3.23
C ILE A 64 -0.47 -19.44 4.07
N THR A 65 0.67 -19.11 3.46
CA THR A 65 1.71 -18.32 4.14
C THR A 65 1.15 -16.95 4.55
N TYR A 66 0.37 -16.30 3.68
CA TYR A 66 -0.26 -15.03 3.99
C TYR A 66 -1.20 -15.12 5.20
N VAL A 67 -2.15 -16.06 5.20
CA VAL A 67 -3.16 -16.13 6.27
C VAL A 67 -2.56 -16.58 7.60
N THR A 68 -1.58 -17.48 7.59
CA THR A 68 -0.89 -17.92 8.80
C THR A 68 0.01 -16.83 9.37
N GLY A 69 0.67 -16.03 8.52
CA GLY A 69 1.43 -14.85 8.93
C GLY A 69 0.59 -13.77 9.62
N LEU A 70 -0.70 -13.70 9.30
CA LEU A 70 -1.67 -12.83 9.98
C LEU A 70 -2.26 -13.44 11.27
N GLY A 71 -1.83 -14.63 11.68
CA GLY A 71 -2.39 -15.36 12.82
C GLY A 71 -3.72 -16.07 12.54
N GLY A 72 -4.10 -16.14 11.27
CA GLY A 72 -5.28 -16.88 10.80
C GLY A 72 -4.97 -18.32 10.43
N THR A 73 -5.98 -18.98 9.84
CA THR A 73 -5.88 -20.36 9.36
C THR A 73 -6.58 -20.48 8.00
N GLU A 74 -6.55 -21.66 7.37
CA GLU A 74 -7.32 -21.92 6.16
C GLU A 74 -8.84 -21.70 6.35
N GLU A 75 -9.35 -21.89 7.57
CA GLU A 75 -10.74 -21.56 7.90
C GLU A 75 -11.04 -20.06 7.79
N THR A 76 -10.04 -19.20 8.00
CA THR A 76 -10.15 -17.75 7.76
C THR A 76 -10.37 -17.47 6.27
N LEU A 77 -9.71 -18.21 5.37
CA LEU A 77 -9.88 -18.04 3.91
C LEU A 77 -11.29 -18.41 3.46
N ARG A 78 -11.92 -19.44 4.06
CA ARG A 78 -13.32 -19.81 3.77
C ARG A 78 -14.34 -18.71 4.03
N ARG A 79 -13.99 -17.74 4.89
CA ARG A 79 -14.88 -16.62 5.27
C ARG A 79 -14.53 -15.33 4.55
N SER A 80 -13.61 -15.38 3.58
CA SER A 80 -13.22 -14.20 2.82
C SER A 80 -14.28 -13.80 1.78
N ILE A 81 -14.30 -12.51 1.47
CA ILE A 81 -15.06 -11.95 0.35
C ILE A 81 -14.03 -11.30 -0.57
N VAL A 82 -14.04 -11.71 -1.84
CA VAL A 82 -13.17 -11.16 -2.87
C VAL A 82 -13.88 -9.98 -3.52
N MET A 83 -13.41 -8.76 -3.24
CA MET A 83 -14.09 -7.56 -3.75
C MET A 83 -13.98 -7.38 -5.27
N GLN A 84 -12.82 -7.74 -5.85
CA GLN A 84 -12.53 -7.58 -7.29
C GLN A 84 -11.85 -8.87 -7.78
N PRO A 85 -12.60 -9.88 -8.25
CA PRO A 85 -11.99 -11.17 -8.61
C PRO A 85 -10.98 -11.10 -9.76
N ASP A 86 -11.30 -10.35 -10.81
CA ASP A 86 -10.43 -10.11 -11.97
C ASP A 86 -9.15 -9.34 -11.61
N PHE A 87 -9.18 -8.45 -10.61
CA PHE A 87 -7.96 -7.87 -10.05
C PHE A 87 -7.00 -8.95 -9.55
N PHE A 88 -7.49 -10.01 -8.90
CA PHE A 88 -6.62 -11.09 -8.40
C PHE A 88 -6.03 -11.95 -9.52
N SER A 89 -6.79 -12.17 -10.61
CA SER A 89 -6.24 -12.80 -11.82
C SER A 89 -5.15 -11.94 -12.46
N HIS A 90 -5.37 -10.63 -12.58
CA HIS A 90 -4.36 -9.68 -13.06
C HIS A 90 -3.14 -9.63 -12.13
N LEU A 91 -3.37 -9.57 -10.82
CA LEU A 91 -2.33 -9.59 -9.80
C LEU A 91 -1.46 -10.83 -9.98
N SER A 92 -2.02 -12.02 -10.19
CA SER A 92 -1.23 -13.24 -10.36
C SER A 92 -0.19 -13.11 -11.46
N THR A 93 -0.59 -12.60 -12.62
CA THR A 93 0.31 -12.34 -13.75
C THR A 93 1.39 -11.31 -13.40
N VAL A 94 0.99 -10.22 -12.74
CA VAL A 94 1.94 -9.19 -12.29
C VAL A 94 2.95 -9.75 -11.29
N LEU A 95 2.51 -10.60 -10.35
CA LEU A 95 3.38 -11.25 -9.36
C LEU A 95 4.42 -12.14 -10.04
N GLU A 96 3.99 -13.01 -10.95
CA GLU A 96 4.87 -13.95 -11.68
C GLU A 96 5.94 -13.24 -12.50
N GLU A 97 5.58 -12.12 -13.13
CA GLU A 97 6.49 -11.39 -14.01
C GLU A 97 7.38 -10.38 -13.28
N THR A 98 7.12 -10.10 -12.00
CA THR A 98 7.88 -9.09 -11.25
C THR A 98 9.12 -9.71 -10.61
N PRO A 99 10.35 -9.26 -10.97
CA PRO A 99 11.57 -9.73 -10.35
C PRO A 99 11.62 -9.42 -8.85
N ILE A 100 12.25 -10.29 -8.07
CA ILE A 100 12.38 -10.11 -6.62
C ILE A 100 13.12 -8.81 -6.24
N GLU A 101 14.01 -8.33 -7.12
CA GLU A 101 14.71 -7.06 -6.98
C GLU A 101 13.72 -5.88 -6.94
N THR A 102 12.76 -5.85 -7.86
CA THR A 102 11.69 -4.84 -7.89
C THR A 102 10.83 -4.92 -6.63
N TRP A 103 10.54 -6.13 -6.12
CA TRP A 103 9.85 -6.30 -4.84
C TRP A 103 10.58 -5.69 -3.65
N ARG A 104 11.91 -5.85 -3.59
CA ARG A 104 12.72 -5.21 -2.55
C ARG A 104 12.61 -3.69 -2.63
N GLU A 105 12.64 -3.12 -3.83
CA GLU A 105 12.48 -1.67 -4.05
C GLU A 105 11.09 -1.17 -3.63
N ILE A 106 10.02 -1.89 -4.00
CA ILE A 106 8.64 -1.56 -3.61
C ILE A 106 8.51 -1.56 -2.09
N LEU A 107 9.03 -2.60 -1.41
CA LEU A 107 8.98 -2.71 0.04
C LEU A 107 9.81 -1.63 0.72
N HIS A 108 11.01 -1.33 0.21
CA HIS A 108 11.84 -0.22 0.68
C HIS A 108 11.06 1.10 0.64
N VAL A 109 10.52 1.46 -0.53
CA VAL A 109 9.72 2.68 -0.70
C VAL A 109 8.52 2.70 0.25
N ARG A 110 7.78 1.58 0.37
CA ARG A 110 6.61 1.49 1.25
C ARG A 110 6.97 1.76 2.71
N ILE A 111 8.07 1.18 3.20
CA ILE A 111 8.54 1.36 4.58
C ILE A 111 9.01 2.78 4.82
N VAL A 112 9.83 3.34 3.91
CA VAL A 112 10.34 4.71 4.06
C VAL A 112 9.19 5.72 4.00
N ARG A 113 8.25 5.55 3.07
CA ARG A 113 7.07 6.40 2.93
C ARG A 113 6.18 6.35 4.18
N SER A 114 5.86 5.16 4.69
CA SER A 114 5.00 5.02 5.88
C SER A 114 5.67 5.59 7.14
N SER A 115 7.00 5.57 7.18
CA SER A 115 7.80 6.10 8.28
C SER A 115 8.12 7.59 8.12
N ALA A 116 7.96 8.17 6.93
CA ALA A 116 8.39 9.53 6.60
C ALA A 116 7.94 10.61 7.59
N PRO A 117 6.70 10.59 8.15
CA PRO A 117 6.27 11.56 9.16
C PRO A 117 7.08 11.56 10.47
N TYR A 118 7.83 10.48 10.74
CA TYR A 118 8.58 10.24 11.97
C TYR A 118 10.10 10.30 11.78
N LEU A 119 10.56 10.47 10.55
CA LEU A 119 11.97 10.58 10.18
C LEU A 119 12.46 12.04 10.27
N PRO A 120 13.76 12.32 10.06
CA PRO A 120 14.28 13.69 10.01
C PRO A 120 13.56 14.57 8.99
N ASP A 121 13.59 15.89 9.22
CA ASP A 121 12.84 16.90 8.45
C ASP A 121 12.89 16.72 6.92
N PRO A 122 14.02 16.35 6.27
CA PRO A 122 14.04 16.13 4.82
C PRO A 122 13.03 15.09 4.31
N PHE A 123 12.72 14.05 5.09
CA PHE A 123 11.71 13.05 4.73
C PHE A 123 10.29 13.58 4.96
N VAL A 124 10.09 14.28 6.08
CA VAL A 124 8.81 14.90 6.42
C VAL A 124 8.41 15.91 5.34
N GLU A 125 9.33 16.79 4.94
CA GLU A 125 9.11 17.79 3.91
C GLU A 125 8.88 17.15 2.54
N ALA A 126 9.68 16.16 2.14
CA ALA A 126 9.45 15.45 0.87
C ALA A 126 8.06 14.79 0.83
N ASN A 127 7.61 14.21 1.95
CA ASN A 127 6.28 13.63 2.07
C ASN A 127 5.17 14.69 2.02
N PHE A 128 5.36 15.82 2.68
CA PHE A 128 4.43 16.94 2.68
C PHE A 128 4.33 17.61 1.31
N ASP A 129 5.45 17.84 0.63
CA ASP A 129 5.51 18.44 -0.70
C ASP A 129 4.67 17.67 -1.72
N PHE A 130 4.69 16.34 -1.64
CA PHE A 130 3.89 15.48 -2.50
C PHE A 130 2.44 15.34 -2.02
N TYR A 131 2.21 14.74 -0.85
CA TYR A 131 0.85 14.43 -0.38
C TYR A 131 0.07 15.65 0.13
N GLY A 132 0.74 16.63 0.71
CA GLY A 132 0.10 17.86 1.20
C GLY A 132 -0.04 18.90 0.09
N ARG A 133 1.08 19.36 -0.47
CA ARG A 133 1.07 20.49 -1.39
C ARG A 133 0.61 20.11 -2.79
N THR A 134 1.21 19.07 -3.38
CA THR A 134 0.91 18.70 -4.78
C THR A 134 -0.45 18.06 -4.93
N LEU A 135 -0.79 17.06 -4.11
CA LEU A 135 -2.06 16.33 -4.24
C LEU A 135 -3.25 17.05 -3.60
N ASN A 136 -3.04 17.75 -2.48
CA ASN A 136 -4.12 18.34 -1.68
C ASN A 136 -4.10 19.88 -1.65
N GLY A 137 -3.16 20.55 -2.32
CA GLY A 137 -3.07 22.02 -2.35
C GLY A 137 -2.78 22.67 -1.00
N THR A 138 -2.30 21.92 -0.01
CA THR A 138 -2.02 22.44 1.34
C THR A 138 -0.76 23.31 1.32
N PRO A 139 -0.84 24.60 1.71
CA PRO A 139 0.27 25.54 1.52
C PRO A 139 1.46 25.26 2.45
N GLU A 140 1.19 24.91 3.71
CA GLU A 140 2.21 24.76 4.75
C GLU A 140 2.02 23.50 5.60
N LEU A 141 3.13 22.97 6.09
CA LEU A 141 3.13 21.83 7.00
C LEU A 141 2.57 22.27 8.35
N ARG A 142 1.68 21.46 8.93
CA ARG A 142 1.13 21.74 10.25
C ARG A 142 2.23 21.81 11.32
N ALA A 143 2.05 22.74 12.26
CA ALA A 143 2.90 22.89 13.42
C ALA A 143 3.14 21.54 14.13
N ARG A 144 4.36 21.34 14.64
CA ARG A 144 4.79 20.04 15.19
C ARG A 144 3.87 19.51 16.29
N TRP A 145 3.39 20.39 17.18
CA TRP A 145 2.46 19.98 18.25
C TRP A 145 1.13 19.43 17.70
N LYS A 146 0.59 20.01 16.62
CA LYS A 146 -0.63 19.50 15.97
C LYS A 146 -0.41 18.11 15.39
N ARG A 147 0.74 17.89 14.73
CA ARG A 147 1.12 16.56 14.23
C ARG A 147 1.31 15.54 15.36
N GLY A 148 1.80 15.99 16.52
CA GLY A 148 1.88 15.18 17.74
C GLY A 148 0.50 14.78 18.29
N VAL A 149 -0.47 15.71 18.29
CA VAL A 149 -1.86 15.42 18.66
C VAL A 149 -2.45 14.36 17.73
N ASP A 150 -2.35 14.54 16.42
CA ASP A 150 -2.84 13.57 15.44
C ASP A 150 -2.22 12.19 15.61
N PHE A 151 -0.93 12.10 15.96
CA PHE A 151 -0.28 10.82 16.23
C PHE A 151 -0.93 10.12 17.43
N VAL A 152 -1.17 10.86 18.52
CA VAL A 152 -1.82 10.30 19.72
C VAL A 152 -3.27 9.92 19.42
N GLU A 153 -4.02 10.76 18.71
CA GLU A 153 -5.39 10.45 18.29
C GLU A 153 -5.44 9.22 17.36
N GLY A 154 -4.50 9.08 16.43
CA GLY A 154 -4.42 7.92 15.54
C GLY A 154 -4.02 6.63 16.25
N ALA A 155 -3.22 6.71 17.32
CA ALA A 155 -2.78 5.55 18.09
C ALA A 155 -3.78 5.12 19.17
N ILE A 156 -4.39 6.08 19.88
CA ILE A 156 -5.21 5.87 21.07
C ILE A 156 -6.42 6.82 21.15
N GLY A 157 -7.04 7.17 20.01
CA GLY A 157 -8.12 8.17 19.94
C GLY A 157 -9.30 7.92 20.87
N GLU A 158 -9.70 6.66 21.07
CA GLU A 158 -10.76 6.33 22.04
C GLU A 158 -10.39 6.68 23.48
N ALA A 159 -9.12 6.49 23.87
CA ALA A 159 -8.64 6.86 25.20
C ALA A 159 -8.54 8.38 25.36
N VAL A 160 -8.16 9.09 24.29
CA VAL A 160 -8.13 10.57 24.27
C VAL A 160 -9.53 11.14 24.41
N GLY A 161 -10.51 10.63 23.65
CA GLY A 161 -11.89 11.13 23.65
C GLY A 161 -12.68 10.87 24.94
N LYS A 162 -12.13 10.08 25.86
CA LYS A 162 -12.73 9.84 27.19
C LYS A 162 -12.49 10.99 28.18
N VAL A 163 -11.43 11.78 27.98
CA VAL A 163 -11.00 12.88 28.86
C VAL A 163 -11.70 14.18 28.45
#